data_AF-A0AA43DA37-F1
#
_entry.id   AF-A0AA43DA37-F1
#
_cell.length_a   1.000
_cell.length_b   1.000
_cell.length_c   1.000
_cell.angle_alpha   90.00
_cell.angle_beta   90.00
_cell.angle_gamma   90.00
#
_symmetry.space_group_name_H-M   'P 1'
#
loop_
_entity.id
_entity.type
_entity.pdbx_description
1 polymer ?
#
loop_
_entity_poly.entity_id
_entity_poly.type
_entity_poly.pdbx_seq_one_letter_code
_entity_poly.pdbx_strand_id
1 'polypeptide(L)' 'RCDDCVKYHLGKCKGIGLSQEEIYEAMGIATLVGGTIVIPHLRRAFEYWEELQHV' A
#
# COMPACT_ATOMS: atom_id res chain seq x y z
N ARG A 1 2.50 9.86 -3.38
CA ARG A 1 2.59 10.73 -2.18
C ARG A 1 1.26 11.46 -1.96
N CYS A 2 0.18 10.70 -1.79
CA CYS A 2 -1.15 11.18 -1.45
C CYS A 2 -1.73 10.06 -0.59
N ASP A 3 -1.81 10.24 0.73
CA ASP A 3 -2.14 9.13 1.63
C ASP A 3 -3.59 8.67 1.43
N ASP A 4 -4.51 9.62 1.22
CA ASP A 4 -5.91 9.32 0.96
C ASP A 4 -6.09 8.53 -0.34
N CYS A 5 -5.36 8.91 -1.39
CA CYS A 5 -5.34 8.17 -2.66
C CYS A 5 -4.85 6.73 -2.46
N VAL A 6 -3.77 6.55 -1.70
CA VAL A 6 -3.20 5.22 -1.42
C VAL A 6 -4.19 4.36 -0.63
N LYS A 7 -4.81 4.91 0.43
CA LYS A 7 -5.84 4.20 1.21
C LYS A 7 -7.05 3.81 0.37
N TYR A 8 -7.54 4.71 -0.48
CA TYR A 8 -8.64 4.44 -1.40
C TYR A 8 -8.33 3.27 -2.33
N HIS A 9 -7.15 3.28 -2.96
CA HIS A 9 -6.74 2.21 -3.87
C HIS A 9 -6.49 0.89 -3.14
N LEU A 10 -5.86 0.89 -1.96
CA LEU A 10 -5.68 -0.33 -1.16
C LEU A 10 -7.01 -0.97 -0.74
N GLY A 11 -8.01 -0.16 -0.37
CA GLY A 11 -9.36 -0.67 -0.09
C GLY A 11 -10.01 -1.34 -1.31
N LYS A 12 -9.83 -0.75 -2.50
CA LYS A 12 -10.28 -1.37 -3.77
C LYS A 12 -9.52 -2.65 -4.07
N CYS A 13 -8.20 -2.68 -3.83
CA CYS A 13 -7.36 -3.86 -3.98
C CYS A 13 -7.81 -5.03 -3.09
N LYS A 14 -8.17 -4.78 -1.82
CA LYS A 14 -8.79 -5.80 -0.96
C LYS A 14 -10.11 -6.29 -1.57
N GLY A 15 -10.95 -5.38 -2.06
CA GLY A 15 -12.26 -5.72 -2.65
C GLY A 15 -12.19 -6.61 -3.90
N ILE A 16 -11.08 -6.59 -4.64
CA ILE A 16 -10.84 -7.47 -5.80
C ILE A 16 -10.00 -8.72 -5.45
N GLY A 17 -9.60 -8.88 -4.19
CA GLY A 17 -8.93 -10.10 -3.70
C GLY A 17 -7.45 -10.22 -4.08
N LEU A 18 -6.74 -9.12 -4.28
CA LEU A 18 -5.28 -9.16 -4.47
C LEU A 18 -4.58 -9.76 -3.24
N SER A 19 -3.54 -10.55 -3.48
CA SER A 19 -2.77 -11.19 -2.42
C SER A 19 -1.86 -10.19 -1.70
N GLN A 20 -1.44 -10.55 -0.49
CA GLN A 20 -0.50 -9.73 0.27
C GLN A 20 0.85 -9.60 -0.45
N GLU A 21 1.31 -10.66 -1.11
CA GLU A 21 2.54 -10.66 -1.90
C GLU A 21 2.47 -9.66 -3.06
N GLU A 22 1.36 -9.63 -3.82
CA GLU A 22 1.15 -8.71 -4.94
C GLU A 22 1.20 -7.24 -4.48
N ILE A 23 0.56 -6.94 -3.34
CA ILE A 23 0.57 -5.60 -2.76
C ILE A 23 1.96 -5.21 -2.26
N TYR A 24 2.69 -6.15 -1.65
CA TYR A 24 4.03 -5.88 -1.12
C TYR A 24 5.04 -5.67 -2.24
N GLU A 25 4.92 -6.42 -3.33
CA GLU A 25 5.70 -6.20 -4.55
C GLU A 25 5.44 -4.81 -5.14
N ALA A 26 4.17 -4.40 -5.25
CA ALA A 26 3.82 -3.06 -5.73
C ALA A 26 4.39 -1.93 -4.84
N MET A 27 4.37 -2.09 -3.51
CA MET A 27 5.01 -1.14 -2.59
C MET A 27 6.55 -1.13 -2.72
N GLY A 28 7.16 -2.27 -3.02
CA GLY A 28 8.58 -2.39 -3.35
C GLY A 28 8.94 -1.58 -4.60
N ILE A 29 8.18 -1.74 -5.69
CA ILE A 29 8.32 -0.96 -6.92
C ILE A 29 8.16 0.54 -6.63
N ALA A 30 7.19 0.92 -5.80
CA ALA A 30 6.97 2.31 -5.41
C ALA A 30 8.18 2.90 -4.67
N THR A 31 8.88 2.11 -3.84
CA THR A 31 10.12 2.53 -3.17
C THR A 31 11.27 2.68 -4.16
N LEU A 32 11.42 1.73 -5.08
CA LEU A 32 12.48 1.75 -6.09
C LEU A 32 12.37 2.98 -7.02
N VAL A 33 11.15 3.27 -7.50
CA VAL A 33 10.90 4.39 -8.43
C VAL A 33 10.79 5.73 -7.69
N GLY A 34 10.13 5.74 -6.52
CA GLY A 34 9.85 6.95 -5.76
C GLY A 34 10.99 7.41 -4.86
N GLY A 35 11.98 6.56 -4.58
CA GLY A 35 13.10 6.83 -3.70
C GLY A 35 12.71 6.96 -2.22
N THR A 36 13.67 7.33 -1.38
CA THR A 36 13.48 7.35 0.10
C THR A 36 12.39 8.32 0.57
N ILE A 37 12.03 9.33 -0.24
CA ILE A 37 10.97 10.29 0.07
C ILE A 37 9.58 9.65 0.19
N VAL A 38 9.35 8.45 -0.38
CA VAL A 38 8.06 7.76 -0.26
C VAL A 38 7.96 6.89 1.00
N ILE A 39 9.06 6.66 1.73
CA ILE A 39 9.09 5.76 2.90
C ILE A 39 8.01 6.13 3.95
N PRO A 40 7.82 7.41 4.35
CA PRO A 40 6.78 7.74 5.34
C PRO A 40 5.36 7.41 4.85
N HIS A 41 5.11 7.55 3.55
CA HIS A 41 3.81 7.24 2.94
C HIS A 41 3.58 5.72 2.87
N LEU A 42 4.61 4.97 2.49
CA LEU A 42 4.52 3.51 2.41
C LEU A 42 4.37 2.87 3.78
N ARG A 43 5.01 3.40 4.84
CA ARG A 43 4.77 2.90 6.20
C ARG A 43 3.28 2.96 6.58
N ARG A 44 2.63 4.10 6.33
CA ARG A 44 1.17 4.26 6.56
C ARG A 44 0.34 3.34 5.65
N ALA A 45 0.83 3.06 4.44
CA ALA A 45 0.18 2.16 3.50
C ALA A 45 0.24 0.70 3.99
N PHE A 46 1.37 0.25 4.53
CA PHE A 46 1.52 -1.06 5.16
C PHE A 46 0.62 -1.19 6.39
N GLU A 47 0.66 -0.22 7.30
CA GLU A 47 -0.20 -0.18 8.50
C GLU A 47 -1.69 -0.31 8.11
N TYR A 48 -2.14 0.47 7.13
CA TYR A 48 -3.52 0.40 6.64
C TYR A 48 -3.86 -0.92 5.93
N TRP A 49 -2.92 -1.50 5.18
CA TRP A 49 -3.14 -2.79 4.53
C TRP A 49 -3.30 -3.91 5.57
N GLU A 50 -2.51 -3.90 6.64
CA GLU A 50 -2.65 -4.84 7.76
C GLU A 50 -3.98 -4.66 8.48
N GLU A 51 -4.39 -3.42 8.79
CA GLU A 51 -5.72 -3.11 9.34
C GLU A 51 -6.83 -3.70 8.46
N LEU A 52 -6.70 -3.57 7.13
CA LEU A 52 -7.63 -4.15 6.19
C LEU A 52 -7.67 -5.69 6.27
N GLN A 53 -6.62 -6.41 6.63
CA GLN A 53 -6.68 -7.88 6.74
C GLN A 53 -7.33 -8.37 8.04
N HIS A 54 -7.39 -7.53 9.07
CA HIS A 54 -7.96 -7.86 10.38
C HIS A 54 -9.45 -7.51 10.51
N VAL A 55 -10.12 -7.16 9.41
CA VAL A 55 -11.56 -6.83 9.32
C VAL A 55 -12.31 -7.81 8.42
#